data_AF-S2KQY6-F1
#
_entry.id   AF-S2KQY6-F1
#
_cell.length_a   1.000
_cell.length_b   1.000
_cell.length_c   1.000
_cell.angle_alpha   90.00
_cell.angle_beta   90.00
_cell.angle_gamma   90.00
#
_symmetry.space_group_name_H-M   'P 1'
#
loop_
_entity.id
_entity.type
_entity.pdbx_description
1 polymer ?
#
loop_
_entity_poly.entity_id
_entity_poly.type
_entity_poly.pdbx_seq_one_letter_code
_entity_poly.pdbx_strand_id
1 'polypeptide(L)'
;MPTATHSAASASEPVLEASQPVIEWWMQHWMDAATPMARMQLAWMETVSDAMHHEAEFLMACASSSERMAKCFMEQESLKNPAMLGECYNDMVKEVANAHLSRMGKVAELSSEFRQKLWEEI
;
A
#
# COMPACT_ATOMS: atom_id res chain seq x y z
N MET A 1 -27.82 31.81 54.31
CA MET A 1 -26.70 30.95 54.78
C MET A 1 -26.29 30.07 53.61
N PRO A 2 -24.99 30.02 53.25
CA PRO A 2 -24.53 29.47 51.98
C PRO A 2 -24.30 27.95 52.06
N THR A 3 -24.77 27.21 51.05
CA THR A 3 -24.41 25.80 50.81
C THR A 3 -23.19 25.73 49.91
N ALA A 4 -22.24 24.89 50.33
CA ALA A 4 -20.89 24.77 49.81
C ALA A 4 -20.82 24.22 48.37
N THR A 5 -20.13 24.95 47.49
CA THR A 5 -19.83 24.52 46.11
C THR A 5 -18.32 24.48 45.81
N HIS A 6 -17.46 24.28 46.82
CA HIS A 6 -16.00 24.35 46.66
C HIS A 6 -15.23 23.01 46.75
N SER A 7 -15.89 21.89 47.04
CA SER A 7 -15.17 20.65 47.40
C SER A 7 -14.67 19.79 46.21
N ALA A 8 -15.19 19.98 45.00
CA ALA A 8 -14.81 19.14 43.86
C ALA A 8 -13.54 19.63 43.14
N ALA A 9 -13.34 20.94 43.04
CA ALA A 9 -12.17 21.52 42.35
C ALA A 9 -10.86 21.32 43.15
N SER A 10 -10.87 21.47 44.48
CA SER A 10 -9.65 21.36 45.30
C SER A 10 -9.17 19.93 45.54
N ALA A 11 -10.03 18.93 45.37
CA ALA A 11 -9.63 17.51 45.45
C ALA A 11 -8.91 17.03 44.19
N SER A 12 -9.04 17.78 43.08
CA SER A 12 -8.48 17.41 41.78
C SER A 12 -6.98 17.72 41.68
N GLU A 13 -6.54 18.84 42.26
CA GLU A 13 -5.11 19.25 42.28
C GLU A 13 -4.18 18.24 42.96
N PRO A 14 -4.43 17.77 44.19
CA PRO A 14 -3.53 16.81 44.85
C PRO A 14 -3.54 15.43 44.17
N VAL A 15 -4.66 15.06 43.54
CA VAL A 15 -4.74 13.84 42.73
C VAL A 15 -3.93 13.98 41.45
N LEU A 16 -3.97 15.15 40.80
CA LEU A 16 -3.18 15.44 39.60
C LEU A 16 -1.68 15.43 39.91
N GLU A 17 -1.28 16.06 41.01
CA GLU A 17 0.11 16.15 41.47
C GLU A 17 0.64 14.76 41.88
N ALA A 18 -0.18 13.94 42.56
CA ALA A 18 0.17 12.54 42.87
C ALA A 18 0.23 11.64 41.62
N SER A 19 -0.49 11.99 40.55
CA SER A 19 -0.53 11.23 39.29
C SER A 19 0.58 11.62 38.31
N GLN A 20 1.26 12.74 38.54
CA GLN A 20 2.33 13.28 37.70
C GLN A 20 3.38 12.25 37.24
N PRO A 21 3.95 11.39 38.11
CA PRO A 21 4.92 10.38 37.67
C PRO A 21 4.32 9.30 36.76
N VAL A 22 3.04 8.97 36.94
CA VAL A 22 2.33 8.01 36.07
C VAL A 22 2.09 8.62 34.69
N ILE A 23 1.71 9.90 34.64
CA ILE A 23 1.54 10.65 33.38
C ILE A 23 2.86 10.76 32.63
N GLU A 24 3.95 11.07 33.34
CA GLU A 24 5.28 11.23 32.75
C GLU A 24 5.83 9.90 32.21
N TRP A 25 5.66 8.80 32.98
CA TRP A 25 5.97 7.45 32.52
C TRP A 25 5.16 7.07 31.28
N TRP A 26 3.85 7.36 31.27
CA TRP A 26 2.98 7.07 30.15
C TRP A 26 3.38 7.83 28.88
N MET A 27 3.77 9.11 29.04
CA MET A 27 4.24 9.93 27.93
C MET A 27 5.57 9.42 27.37
N GLN A 28 6.53 9.07 28.23
CA GLN A 28 7.79 8.45 27.81
C GLN A 28 7.55 7.15 27.04
N HIS A 29 6.68 6.29 27.57
CA HIS A 29 6.34 5.02 26.92
C HIS A 29 5.73 5.22 25.52
N TRP A 30 4.87 6.24 25.35
CA TRP A 30 4.33 6.62 24.05
C TRP A 30 5.40 7.14 23.08
N MET A 31 6.36 7.92 23.57
CA MET A 31 7.47 8.42 22.75
C MET A 31 8.41 7.30 22.33
N ASP A 32 8.64 6.32 23.19
CA ASP A 32 9.43 5.13 22.86
C ASP A 32 8.78 4.31 21.73
N ALA A 33 7.44 4.26 21.69
CA ALA A 33 6.68 3.61 20.62
C ALA A 33 6.59 4.42 19.31
N ALA A 34 6.89 5.73 19.33
CA ALA A 34 6.77 6.58 18.14
C ALA A 34 7.77 6.22 17.05
N THR A 35 8.98 5.80 17.44
CA THR A 35 10.06 5.42 16.52
C THR A 35 9.73 4.16 15.71
N PRO A 36 9.40 3.01 16.33
CA PRO A 36 9.00 1.82 15.58
C PRO A 36 7.74 2.05 14.74
N MET A 37 6.78 2.84 15.24
CA MET A 37 5.60 3.22 14.45
C MET A 37 5.95 4.00 13.18
N ALA A 38 6.86 4.97 13.28
CA ALA A 38 7.32 5.74 12.11
C ALA A 38 8.03 4.84 11.08
N ARG A 39 8.83 3.87 11.53
CA ARG A 39 9.51 2.90 10.65
C ARG A 39 8.52 1.96 9.98
N MET A 40 7.51 1.48 10.71
CA MET A 40 6.46 0.63 10.15
C MET A 40 5.65 1.40 9.10
N GLN A 41 5.33 2.68 9.35
CA GLN A 41 4.67 3.55 8.38
C GLN A 41 5.52 3.75 7.12
N LEU A 42 6.83 3.91 7.26
CA LEU A 42 7.76 4.02 6.15
C LEU A 42 7.80 2.72 5.32
N ALA A 43 7.96 1.56 5.97
CA ALA A 43 7.97 0.25 5.31
C ALA A 43 6.66 -0.03 4.56
N TRP A 44 5.52 0.41 5.12
CA TRP A 44 4.23 0.33 4.44
C TRP A 44 4.18 1.21 3.19
N MET A 45 4.62 2.47 3.28
CA MET A 45 4.66 3.39 2.13
C MET A 45 5.58 2.89 1.01
N GLU A 46 6.74 2.34 1.35
CA GLU A 46 7.66 1.71 0.38
C GLU A 46 6.97 0.56 -0.36
N THR A 47 6.33 -0.35 0.39
CA THR A 47 5.63 -1.50 -0.19
C THR A 47 4.49 -1.07 -1.13
N VAL A 48 3.74 -0.02 -0.76
CA VAL A 48 2.70 0.55 -1.61
C VAL A 48 3.29 1.15 -2.88
N SER A 49 4.41 1.88 -2.76
CA SER A 49 5.12 2.45 -3.91
C SER A 49 5.57 1.36 -4.90
N ASP A 50 6.15 0.28 -4.39
CA ASP A 50 6.62 -0.84 -5.21
C ASP A 50 5.45 -1.55 -5.91
N ALA A 51 4.34 -1.76 -5.20
CA ALA A 51 3.12 -2.32 -5.78
C ALA A 51 2.57 -1.42 -6.90
N MET A 52 2.52 -0.09 -6.70
CA MET A 52 2.09 0.85 -7.72
C MET A 52 3.02 0.84 -8.94
N HIS A 53 4.33 0.67 -8.74
CA HIS A 53 5.29 0.56 -9.82
C HIS A 53 5.01 -0.65 -10.71
N HIS A 54 4.75 -1.82 -10.12
CA HIS A 54 4.40 -3.02 -10.88
C HIS A 54 3.05 -2.93 -11.58
N GLU A 55 2.07 -2.26 -10.98
CA GLU A 55 0.79 -1.98 -11.67
C GLU A 55 1.00 -1.04 -12.87
N ALA A 56 1.86 -0.02 -12.76
CA ALA A 56 2.19 0.85 -13.87
C ALA A 56 2.90 0.09 -15.01
N GLU A 57 3.86 -0.79 -14.71
CA GLU A 57 4.49 -1.68 -15.69
C GLU A 57 3.46 -2.53 -16.45
N PHE A 58 2.52 -3.13 -15.73
CA PHE A 58 1.46 -3.94 -16.32
C PHE A 58 0.50 -3.12 -17.19
N LEU A 59 0.12 -1.92 -16.77
CA LEU A 59 -0.73 -1.03 -17.55
C LEU A 59 -0.03 -0.57 -18.84
N MET A 60 1.27 -0.30 -18.79
CA MET A 60 2.05 0.01 -20.01
C MET A 60 2.06 -1.18 -20.97
N ALA A 61 2.24 -2.41 -20.49
CA ALA A 61 2.16 -3.60 -21.32
C ALA A 61 0.78 -3.76 -21.97
N CYS A 62 -0.31 -3.56 -21.20
CA CYS A 62 -1.67 -3.57 -21.71
C CYS A 62 -1.88 -2.51 -22.80
N ALA A 63 -1.41 -1.28 -22.58
CA ALA A 63 -1.53 -0.19 -23.54
C ALA A 63 -0.77 -0.49 -24.84
N SER A 64 0.48 -0.95 -24.74
CA SER A 64 1.31 -1.33 -25.90
C SER A 64 0.70 -2.50 -26.68
N SER A 65 0.15 -3.50 -25.98
CA SER A 65 -0.52 -4.64 -26.59
C SER A 65 -1.81 -4.21 -27.31
N SER A 66 -2.57 -3.28 -26.72
CA SER A 66 -3.78 -2.72 -27.32
C SER A 66 -3.48 -1.88 -28.55
N GLU A 67 -2.40 -1.10 -28.54
CA GLU A 67 -1.94 -0.33 -29.69
C GLU A 67 -1.59 -1.23 -30.88
N ARG A 68 -0.88 -2.34 -30.64
CA ARG A 68 -0.58 -3.32 -31.70
C ARG A 68 -1.83 -3.98 -32.26
N MET A 69 -2.76 -4.37 -31.40
CA MET A 69 -4.05 -4.88 -31.85
C MET A 69 -4.79 -3.87 -32.73
N ALA A 70 -4.82 -2.59 -32.33
CA ALA A 70 -5.42 -1.53 -33.12
C ALA A 70 -4.73 -1.37 -34.49
N LYS A 71 -3.39 -1.50 -34.55
CA LYS A 71 -2.65 -1.51 -35.83
C LYS A 71 -3.07 -2.69 -36.71
N CYS A 72 -3.20 -3.89 -36.15
CA CYS A 72 -3.69 -5.06 -36.89
C CYS A 72 -5.11 -4.85 -37.44
N PHE A 73 -5.97 -4.10 -36.77
CA PHE A 73 -7.30 -3.75 -37.31
C PHE A 73 -7.27 -2.67 -38.39
N MET A 74 -6.26 -1.79 -38.38
CA MET A 74 -6.10 -0.71 -39.37
C MET A 74 -5.45 -1.21 -40.66
N GLU A 75 -4.68 -2.28 -40.60
CA GLU A 75 -4.03 -2.90 -41.75
C GLU A 75 -5.04 -3.67 -42.63
N GLN A 76 -5.08 -3.34 -43.93
CA GLN A 76 -6.07 -3.93 -44.83
C GLN A 76 -5.79 -5.41 -45.13
N GLU A 77 -4.53 -5.86 -45.03
CA GLU A 77 -4.13 -7.24 -45.28
C GLU A 77 -4.54 -8.19 -44.16
N SER A 78 -4.39 -7.77 -42.90
CA SER A 78 -4.83 -8.51 -41.70
C SER A 78 -6.35 -8.64 -41.66
N LEU A 79 -7.12 -7.63 -42.09
CA LEU A 79 -8.57 -7.74 -42.22
C LEU A 79 -9.02 -8.72 -43.30
N LYS A 80 -8.23 -8.87 -44.37
CA LYS A 80 -8.52 -9.81 -45.47
C LYS A 80 -8.04 -11.23 -45.17
N ASN A 81 -7.18 -11.40 -44.16
CA ASN A 81 -6.62 -12.69 -43.76
C ASN A 81 -6.98 -13.02 -42.30
N PRO A 82 -8.05 -13.81 -42.06
CA PRO A 82 -8.48 -14.21 -40.72
C PRO A 82 -7.40 -14.89 -39.88
N ALA A 83 -6.43 -15.58 -40.51
CA ALA A 83 -5.33 -16.22 -39.80
C ALA A 83 -4.38 -15.19 -39.18
N MET A 84 -4.03 -14.13 -39.91
CA MET A 84 -3.19 -13.03 -39.38
C MET A 84 -3.90 -12.27 -38.26
N LEU A 85 -5.21 -12.02 -38.40
CA LEU A 85 -5.97 -11.39 -37.33
C LEU A 85 -6.04 -12.25 -36.06
N GLY A 86 -6.21 -13.57 -36.23
CA GLY A 86 -6.17 -14.54 -35.14
C GLY A 86 -4.80 -14.63 -34.47
N GLU A 87 -3.71 -14.46 -35.22
CA GLU A 87 -2.35 -14.38 -34.71
C GLU A 87 -2.15 -13.12 -33.85
N CYS A 88 -2.52 -11.93 -34.36
CA CYS A 88 -2.48 -10.69 -33.58
C CYS A 88 -3.27 -10.79 -32.26
N TYR A 89 -4.43 -11.44 -32.29
CA TYR A 89 -5.23 -11.69 -31.08
C TYR A 89 -4.53 -12.60 -30.09
N ASN A 90 -4.02 -13.74 -30.56
CA ASN A 90 -3.31 -14.69 -29.69
C ASN A 90 -2.06 -14.05 -29.08
N ASP A 91 -1.30 -13.28 -29.85
CA ASP A 91 -0.12 -12.58 -29.37
C ASP A 91 -0.47 -11.55 -28.29
N MET A 92 -1.52 -10.75 -28.52
CA MET A 92 -2.02 -9.78 -27.53
C MET A 92 -2.43 -10.48 -26.23
N VAL A 93 -3.25 -11.53 -26.31
CA VAL A 93 -3.72 -12.25 -25.13
C VAL A 93 -2.56 -12.90 -24.38
N LYS A 94 -1.62 -13.52 -25.11
CA LYS A 94 -0.44 -14.16 -24.52
C LYS A 94 0.44 -13.14 -23.80
N GLU A 95 0.65 -11.97 -24.38
CA GLU A 95 1.47 -10.93 -23.76
C GLU A 95 0.83 -10.35 -22.51
N VAL A 96 -0.45 -10.00 -22.57
CA VAL A 96 -1.18 -9.51 -21.39
C VAL A 96 -1.24 -10.57 -20.29
N ALA A 97 -1.46 -11.84 -20.65
CA ALA A 97 -1.45 -12.94 -19.68
C ALA A 97 -0.07 -13.12 -19.01
N ASN A 98 1.01 -13.08 -19.79
CA ASN A 98 2.37 -13.15 -19.26
C ASN A 98 2.70 -11.97 -18.34
N ALA A 99 2.33 -10.75 -18.75
CA ALA A 99 2.52 -9.55 -17.94
C ALA A 99 1.72 -9.64 -16.62
N HIS A 100 0.49 -10.15 -16.68
CA HIS A 100 -0.36 -10.35 -15.50
C HIS A 100 0.23 -11.40 -14.54
N LEU A 101 0.69 -12.54 -15.06
CA LEU A 101 1.34 -13.58 -14.25
C LEU A 101 2.62 -13.06 -13.58
N SER A 102 3.44 -12.32 -14.32
CA SER A 102 4.63 -11.66 -13.79
C SER A 102 4.26 -10.69 -12.65
N ARG A 103 3.25 -9.83 -12.87
CA ARG A 103 2.74 -8.91 -11.85
C ARG A 103 2.28 -9.64 -10.58
N MET A 104 1.52 -10.73 -10.73
CA MET A 104 1.05 -11.51 -9.58
C MET A 104 2.19 -12.16 -8.81
N GLY A 105 3.24 -12.62 -9.49
CA GLY A 105 4.46 -13.12 -8.84
C GLY A 105 5.12 -12.06 -7.97
N LYS A 106 5.34 -10.86 -8.52
CA LYS A 106 5.95 -9.73 -7.79
C LYS A 106 5.09 -9.27 -6.60
N VAL A 107 3.77 -9.16 -6.78
CA VAL A 107 2.85 -8.78 -5.69
C VAL A 107 2.82 -9.81 -4.56
N ALA A 108 2.93 -11.10 -4.90
CA ALA A 108 3.04 -12.16 -3.89
C ALA A 108 4.31 -12.02 -3.05
N GLU A 109 5.44 -11.68 -3.68
CA GLU A 109 6.75 -11.47 -3.02
C GLU A 109 6.73 -10.25 -2.09
N LEU A 110 6.15 -9.12 -2.52
CA LEU A 110 5.97 -7.93 -1.70
C LEU A 110 5.23 -8.23 -0.39
N SER A 111 4.24 -9.13 -0.43
CA SER A 111 3.49 -9.53 0.76
C SER A 111 4.34 -10.28 1.80
N SER A 112 5.32 -11.08 1.35
CA SER A 112 6.27 -11.74 2.26
C SER A 112 7.30 -10.76 2.79
N GLU A 113 7.87 -9.91 1.94
CA GLU A 113 8.87 -8.92 2.33
C GLU A 113 8.31 -7.91 3.33
N PHE A 114 7.09 -7.41 3.11
CA PHE A 114 6.44 -6.50 4.04
C PHE A 114 6.22 -7.15 5.42
N ARG A 115 5.74 -8.40 5.44
CA ARG A 115 5.58 -9.14 6.71
C ARG A 115 6.91 -9.31 7.42
N GLN A 116 7.98 -9.61 6.70
CA GLN A 116 9.32 -9.71 7.28
C GLN A 116 9.78 -8.38 7.87
N LYS A 117 9.71 -7.27 7.11
CA LYS A 117 10.05 -5.93 7.60
C LYS A 117 9.24 -5.55 8.85
N LEU A 118 7.96 -5.92 8.89
CA LEU A 118 7.08 -5.65 10.02
C LEU A 118 7.49 -6.45 11.28
N TRP A 119 7.95 -7.70 11.11
CA TRP A 119 8.47 -8.52 12.21
C TRP A 119 9.81 -8.03 12.76
N GLU A 120 10.62 -7.34 11.96
CA GLU A 120 11.90 -6.78 12.40
C GLU A 120 11.74 -5.52 13.29
N GLU A 121 10.56 -4.88 13.27
CA GLU A 121 10.25 -3.67 14.04
C GLU A 121 9.36 -3.90 15.28
N ILE A 122 8.89 -5.14 15.51
CA ILE A 122 8.10 -5.57 16.70
C ILE A 122 9.02 -6.29 17.70
#